data_AF-A0A837I5R7-F1
#
_entry.id   AF-A0A837I5R7-F1
#
_cell.length_a   1.000
_cell.length_b   1.000
_cell.length_c   1.000
_cell.angle_alpha   90.00
_cell.angle_beta   90.00
_cell.angle_gamma   90.00
#
_symmetry.space_group_name_H-M   'P 1'
#
loop_
_entity.id
_entity.type
_entity.pdbx_description
1 polymer ?
#
loop_
_entity_poly.entity_id
_entity_poly.type
_entity_poly.pdbx_seq_one_letter_code
_entity_poly.pdbx_strand_id
1 'polypeptide(L)'
;MVNKNTGSRHEKGWYRIFILVVVWLLIISLSRDVWQIRIGFGRIEEANRRLEAEKTKNEALKEKLGMVMTDDYKEKIIREKLNMQKEGEVLVVMPDKAFAQEEVRLVKFVPNWRKWWNLLSM
;
A
#
# COMPACT_ATOMS: atom_id res chain seq x y z
N MET A 1 61.61 55.68 -45.55
CA MET A 1 60.25 55.19 -45.86
C MET A 1 60.07 53.85 -45.15
N VAL A 2 59.17 53.76 -44.15
CA VAL A 2 58.94 52.52 -43.40
C VAL A 2 57.56 51.98 -43.77
N ASN A 3 57.54 50.92 -44.57
CA ASN A 3 56.32 50.21 -44.94
C ASN A 3 56.05 49.12 -43.89
N LYS A 4 55.01 49.29 -43.07
CA LYS A 4 54.59 48.30 -42.08
C LYS A 4 53.62 47.33 -42.74
N ASN A 5 54.12 46.13 -43.04
CA ASN A 5 53.30 44.99 -43.44
C ASN A 5 52.44 44.53 -42.25
N THR A 6 51.19 44.99 -42.20
CA THR A 6 50.20 44.67 -41.15
C THR A 6 49.27 43.51 -41.53
N GLY A 7 49.50 42.84 -42.67
CA GLY A 7 48.59 41.82 -43.22
C GLY A 7 48.45 40.56 -42.35
N SER A 8 49.55 39.99 -41.88
CA SER A 8 49.55 38.64 -41.27
C SER A 8 48.96 38.52 -39.85
N ARG A 9 48.64 39.66 -39.21
CA ARG A 9 48.13 39.70 -37.83
C ARG A 9 46.61 39.50 -37.78
N HIS A 10 45.89 39.98 -38.79
CA HIS A 10 44.43 39.91 -38.87
C HIS A 10 43.94 38.51 -39.26
N GLU A 11 44.70 37.83 -40.13
CA GLU A 11 44.39 36.49 -40.65
C GLU A 11 44.40 35.46 -39.52
N LYS A 12 45.45 35.50 -38.67
CA LYS A 12 45.56 34.65 -37.47
C LYS A 12 44.49 34.96 -36.42
N GLY A 13 44.03 36.21 -36.35
CA GLY A 13 42.92 36.62 -35.48
C GLY A 13 41.58 36.02 -35.92
N TRP A 14 41.33 35.99 -37.23
CA TRP A 14 40.11 35.40 -37.80
C TRP A 14 40.02 33.90 -37.53
N TYR A 15 41.12 33.16 -37.72
CA TYR A 15 41.15 31.72 -37.40
C TYR A 15 40.89 31.45 -35.92
N ARG A 16 41.42 32.29 -35.02
CA ARG A 16 41.15 32.19 -33.57
C ARG A 16 39.67 32.39 -33.25
N ILE A 17 39.03 33.38 -33.86
CA ILE A 17 37.59 33.64 -33.68
C ILE A 17 36.77 32.49 -34.24
N PHE A 18 37.13 31.97 -35.43
CA PHE A 18 36.46 30.82 -36.03
C PHE A 18 36.54 29.58 -35.14
N ILE A 19 37.71 29.27 -34.58
CA ILE A 19 37.90 28.16 -33.65
C ILE A 19 37.04 28.36 -32.39
N LEU A 20 36.98 29.56 -31.83
CA LEU A 20 36.15 29.86 -30.66
C LEU A 20 34.65 29.65 -30.95
N VAL A 21 34.18 30.05 -32.14
CA VAL A 21 32.78 29.83 -32.56
C VAL A 21 32.48 28.35 -32.71
N VAL A 22 33.38 27.57 -33.30
CA VAL A 22 33.22 26.11 -33.44
C VAL A 22 33.17 25.42 -32.07
N VAL A 23 34.08 25.79 -31.16
CA VAL A 23 34.09 25.27 -29.78
C VAL A 23 32.79 25.63 -29.06
N TRP A 24 32.29 26.85 -29.21
CA TRP A 24 31.04 27.30 -28.61
C TRP A 24 29.82 26.52 -29.15
N LEU A 25 29.77 26.24 -30.46
CA LEU A 25 28.72 25.41 -31.07
C LEU A 25 28.78 23.96 -30.56
N LEU A 26 29.97 23.40 -30.38
CA LEU A 26 30.14 22.05 -29.81
C LEU A 26 29.63 21.97 -28.36
N ILE A 27 29.91 22.99 -27.54
CA ILE A 27 29.40 23.07 -26.15
C ILE A 27 27.86 23.07 -26.13
N ILE A 28 27.22 23.79 -27.05
CA ILE A 28 25.75 23.84 -27.14
C ILE A 28 25.17 22.50 -27.62
N SER A 29 25.81 21.86 -28.60
CA SER A 29 25.38 20.55 -29.10
C SER A 29 25.43 19.49 -28.01
N LEU A 30 26.58 19.38 -27.32
CA LEU A 30 26.77 18.41 -26.24
C LEU A 30 25.84 18.67 -25.06
N SER A 31 25.56 19.94 -24.75
CA SER A 31 24.62 20.30 -23.69
C SER A 31 23.18 19.86 -24.02
N ARG A 32 22.77 19.92 -25.30
CA ARG A 32 21.45 19.44 -25.72
C ARG A 32 21.31 17.92 -25.65
N ASP A 33 22.35 17.20 -26.06
CA ASP A 33 22.34 15.73 -26.05
C ASP A 33 22.32 15.16 -24.62
N VAL A 34 23.09 15.76 -23.70
CA VAL A 34 23.08 15.38 -22.28
C VAL A 34 21.71 15.64 -21.63
N TRP A 35 21.00 16.68 -22.05
CA TRP A 35 19.65 16.97 -21.55
C TRP A 35 18.60 15.97 -22.05
N GLN A 36 18.69 15.52 -23.30
CA GLN A 36 17.77 14.51 -23.85
C GLN A 36 17.96 13.13 -23.18
N ILE A 37 19.20 12.75 -22.87
CA ILE A 37 19.50 11.49 -22.19
C ILE A 37 18.86 11.46 -20.79
N ARG A 38 18.89 12.58 -20.05
CA ARG A 38 18.25 12.67 -18.72
C ARG A 38 16.73 12.52 -18.76
N ILE A 39 16.07 13.02 -19.81
CA ILE A 39 14.61 12.92 -19.99
C ILE A 39 14.21 11.50 -20.46
N GLY A 40 15.08 10.83 -21.23
CA GLY A 40 14.88 9.45 -21.67
C GLY A 40 14.80 8.44 -20.51
N PHE A 41 15.65 8.60 -19.49
CA PHE A 41 15.64 7.72 -18.31
C PHE A 41 14.37 7.86 -17.46
N GLY A 42 13.82 9.07 -17.30
CA GLY A 42 12.58 9.28 -16.54
C GLY A 42 11.36 8.59 -17.17
N ARG A 43 11.26 8.56 -18.50
CA ARG A 43 10.13 7.91 -19.20
C ARG A 43 10.17 6.38 -19.09
N ILE A 44 11.36 5.80 -19.07
CA ILE A 44 11.54 4.34 -18.92
C ILE A 44 11.24 3.92 -17.48
N GLU A 45 11.67 4.71 -16.49
CA GLU A 45 11.38 4.44 -15.07
C GLU A 45 9.89 4.58 -14.75
N GLU A 46 9.21 5.61 -15.28
CA GLU A 46 7.76 5.74 -15.13
C GLU A 46 6.98 4.63 -15.82
N ALA A 47 7.40 4.22 -17.03
CA ALA A 47 6.77 3.12 -17.75
C ALA A 47 6.93 1.79 -17.01
N ASN A 48 8.13 1.49 -16.51
CA ASN A 48 8.38 0.30 -15.70
C ASN A 48 7.59 0.33 -14.38
N ARG A 49 7.51 1.48 -13.70
CA ARG A 49 6.75 1.61 -12.46
C ARG A 49 5.25 1.40 -12.67
N ARG A 50 4.70 1.88 -13.79
CA ARG A 50 3.29 1.62 -14.18
C ARG A 50 3.06 0.15 -14.49
N LEU A 51 4.00 -0.50 -15.18
CA LEU A 51 3.90 -1.90 -15.57
C LEU A 51 3.97 -2.83 -14.35
N GLU A 52 4.89 -2.56 -13.42
CA GLU A 52 4.98 -3.24 -12.13
C GLU A 52 3.69 -3.06 -11.31
N ALA A 53 3.21 -1.83 -11.14
CA ALA A 53 1.98 -1.56 -10.39
C ALA A 53 0.77 -2.29 -10.97
N GLU A 54 0.65 -2.36 -12.30
CA GLU A 54 -0.46 -3.04 -12.95
C GLU A 54 -0.34 -4.57 -12.86
N LYS A 55 0.87 -5.13 -12.89
CA LYS A 55 1.10 -6.56 -12.59
C LYS A 55 0.69 -6.91 -11.18
N THR A 56 1.12 -6.13 -10.17
CA THR A 56 0.79 -6.40 -8.77
C THR A 56 -0.73 -6.35 -8.55
N LYS A 57 -1.42 -5.39 -9.18
CA LYS A 57 -2.89 -5.34 -9.14
C LYS A 57 -3.54 -6.56 -9.79
N ASN A 58 -3.03 -7.00 -10.94
CA ASN A 58 -3.56 -8.15 -11.66
C ASN A 58 -3.39 -9.45 -10.84
N GLU A 59 -2.23 -9.63 -10.21
CA GLU A 59 -1.98 -10.75 -9.29
C GLU A 59 -2.91 -10.73 -8.09
N ALA A 60 -3.06 -9.57 -7.42
CA ALA A 60 -4.00 -9.43 -6.30
C ALA A 60 -5.47 -9.66 -6.71
N LEU A 61 -5.85 -9.25 -7.93
CA LEU A 61 -7.19 -9.49 -8.47
C LEU A 61 -7.41 -10.98 -8.78
N LYS A 62 -6.40 -11.67 -9.32
CA LYS A 62 -6.47 -13.13 -9.56
C LYS A 62 -6.59 -13.90 -8.26
N GLU A 63 -5.84 -13.52 -7.22
CA GLU A 63 -5.95 -14.12 -5.90
C GLU A 63 -7.36 -13.94 -5.31
N LYS A 64 -7.90 -12.71 -5.36
CA LYS A 64 -9.28 -12.44 -4.93
C LYS A 64 -10.31 -13.21 -5.74
N LEU A 65 -10.13 -13.33 -7.06
CA LEU A 65 -11.01 -14.15 -7.89
C LEU A 65 -10.97 -15.62 -7.49
N GLY A 66 -9.78 -16.16 -7.21
CA GLY A 66 -9.62 -17.52 -6.69
C GLY A 66 -10.40 -17.70 -5.39
N MET A 67 -10.25 -16.79 -4.44
CA MET A 67 -10.94 -16.83 -3.15
C MET A 67 -12.47 -16.73 -3.29
N VAL A 68 -12.97 -15.85 -4.16
CA VAL A 68 -14.42 -15.67 -4.37
C VAL A 68 -15.05 -16.85 -5.12
N MET A 69 -14.31 -17.52 -5.99
CA MET A 69 -14.79 -18.67 -6.75
C MET A 69 -14.92 -19.94 -5.91
N THR A 70 -14.18 -20.04 -4.79
CA THR A 70 -14.27 -21.17 -3.85
C THR A 70 -15.66 -21.32 -3.25
N ASP A 71 -16.13 -22.55 -3.12
CA ASP A 71 -17.47 -22.84 -2.58
C ASP A 71 -17.63 -22.40 -1.12
N ASP A 72 -16.56 -22.40 -0.32
CA ASP A 72 -16.54 -21.87 1.05
C ASP A 72 -16.92 -20.37 1.12
N TYR A 73 -16.47 -19.58 0.13
CA TYR A 73 -16.78 -18.15 0.08
C TYR A 73 -18.24 -17.92 -0.33
N LYS A 74 -18.77 -18.74 -1.25
CA LYS A 74 -20.20 -18.72 -1.61
C LYS A 74 -21.05 -19.12 -0.40
N GLU A 75 -20.68 -20.16 0.33
CA GLU A 75 -21.39 -20.58 1.54
C GLU A 75 -21.36 -19.48 2.61
N LYS A 76 -20.21 -18.82 2.81
CA LYS A 76 -20.10 -17.67 3.70
C LYS A 76 -21.03 -16.52 3.30
N ILE A 77 -21.07 -16.17 2.02
CA ILE A 77 -21.99 -15.13 1.51
C ILE A 77 -23.44 -15.55 1.69
N ILE A 78 -23.80 -16.81 1.44
CA ILE A 78 -25.16 -17.33 1.65
C ILE A 78 -25.56 -17.25 3.14
N ARG A 79 -24.68 -17.65 4.05
CA ARG A 79 -24.89 -17.54 5.51
C ARG A 79 -25.04 -16.08 5.96
N GLU A 80 -24.20 -15.17 5.46
CA GLU A 80 -24.18 -13.75 5.89
C GLU A 80 -25.27 -12.89 5.24
N LYS A 81 -25.56 -13.09 3.94
CA LYS A 81 -26.48 -12.22 3.18
C LYS A 81 -27.89 -12.76 3.12
N LEU A 82 -28.05 -14.07 3.02
CA LEU A 82 -29.36 -14.70 2.87
C LEU A 82 -29.87 -15.26 4.21
N ASN A 83 -29.04 -15.21 5.26
CA ASN A 83 -29.31 -15.84 6.56
C ASN A 83 -29.77 -17.31 6.39
N MET A 84 -29.36 -17.93 5.27
CA MET A 84 -29.77 -19.26 4.85
C MET A 84 -28.89 -20.27 5.60
N GLN A 85 -29.58 -21.20 6.25
CA GLN A 85 -28.96 -22.30 6.99
C GLN A 85 -28.87 -23.53 6.10
N LYS A 86 -27.90 -24.40 6.38
CA LYS A 86 -27.80 -25.69 5.68
C LYS A 86 -29.01 -26.56 6.07
N GLU A 87 -29.45 -27.44 5.18
CA GLU A 87 -30.54 -28.38 5.48
C GLU A 87 -30.18 -29.18 6.75
N GLY A 88 -30.93 -28.97 7.84
CA GLY A 88 -30.72 -29.63 9.15
C GLY A 88 -30.13 -28.76 10.28
N GLU A 89 -29.76 -27.49 10.04
CA GLU A 89 -29.38 -26.55 11.10
C GLU A 89 -30.63 -25.90 11.74
N VAL A 90 -30.65 -25.74 13.07
CA VAL A 90 -31.76 -25.12 13.82
C VAL A 90 -31.31 -23.77 14.40
N LEU A 91 -31.93 -22.67 13.96
CA LEU A 91 -31.71 -21.35 14.53
C LEU A 91 -32.32 -21.24 15.94
N VAL A 92 -31.48 -21.28 16.97
CA VAL A 92 -31.90 -21.01 18.35
C VAL A 92 -31.74 -19.53 18.66
N VAL A 93 -32.85 -18.79 18.56
CA VAL A 93 -32.91 -17.40 19.05
C VAL A 93 -33.04 -17.47 20.58
N MET A 94 -31.92 -17.30 21.29
CA MET A 94 -31.98 -17.12 22.74
C MET A 94 -32.54 -15.72 23.04
N PRO A 95 -33.58 -15.61 23.89
CA PRO A 95 -33.96 -14.31 24.42
C PRO A 95 -32.74 -13.71 25.14
N ASP A 96 -32.50 -12.41 24.89
CA ASP A 96 -31.45 -11.67 25.58
C ASP A 96 -31.58 -11.93 27.06
N LYS A 97 -30.48 -12.41 27.62
CA LYS A 97 -30.35 -12.81 29.00
C LYS A 97 -30.65 -11.62 29.91
N ALA A 98 -31.92 -11.40 30.21
CA ALA A 98 -32.34 -11.02 31.54
C ALA A 98 -32.08 -12.23 32.44
N PHE A 99 -30.81 -12.60 32.60
CA PHE A 99 -30.40 -13.27 33.82
C PHE A 99 -30.80 -12.30 34.91
N ALA A 100 -31.89 -12.63 35.60
CA ALA A 100 -32.13 -12.13 36.92
C ALA A 100 -30.77 -12.22 37.62
N GLN A 101 -30.23 -11.07 38.02
CA GLN A 101 -29.25 -11.04 39.08
C GLN A 101 -29.95 -11.66 40.28
N GLU A 102 -29.89 -12.99 40.39
CA GLU A 102 -29.96 -13.61 41.69
C GLU A 102 -28.75 -13.04 42.41
N GLU A 103 -29.02 -12.02 43.23
CA GLU A 103 -28.08 -11.51 44.20
C GLU A 103 -27.36 -12.71 44.78
N VAL A 104 -26.04 -12.77 44.59
CA VAL A 104 -25.20 -13.76 45.25
C VAL A 104 -25.37 -13.50 46.74
N ARG A 105 -26.37 -14.13 47.36
CA ARG A 105 -26.52 -14.19 48.81
C ARG A 105 -25.24 -14.85 49.26
N LEU A 106 -24.34 -14.06 49.82
CA LEU A 106 -23.21 -14.55 50.58
C LEU A 106 -23.80 -15.39 51.71
N VAL A 107 -23.96 -16.69 51.47
CA VAL A 107 -24.40 -17.63 52.49
C VAL A 107 -23.28 -17.64 53.51
N LYS A 108 -23.47 -16.89 54.60
CA LYS A 108 -22.53 -16.86 55.72
C LYS A 108 -22.29 -18.30 56.13
N PHE A 109 -21.03 -18.73 56.09
CA PHE A 109 -20.65 -20.06 56.54
C PHE A 109 -20.96 -20.16 58.04
N VAL A 110 -22.03 -20.87 58.39
CA VAL A 110 -22.37 -21.21 59.76
C VAL A 110 -21.84 -22.63 60.02
N PRO A 111 -20.89 -22.81 60.95
CA PRO A 111 -20.42 -24.13 61.35
C PRO A 111 -21.58 -25.03 61.78
N ASN A 112 -21.49 -26.33 61.47
CA ASN A 112 -22.61 -27.26 61.69
C ASN A 112 -23.10 -27.30 63.14
N TRP A 113 -22.20 -27.22 64.13
CA TRP A 113 -22.58 -27.19 65.56
C TRP A 113 -23.52 -26.03 65.92
N ARG A 114 -23.38 -24.88 65.25
CA ARG A 114 -24.22 -23.70 65.49
C ARG A 114 -25.59 -23.84 64.85
N LYS A 115 -25.70 -24.59 63.75
CA LYS A 115 -26.99 -24.97 63.16
C LYS A 115 -27.77 -25.88 64.11
N TRP A 116 -27.11 -26.87 64.71
CA TRP A 116 -27.73 -27.77 65.69
C TRP A 116 -28.20 -27.03 66.94
N TRP A 117 -27.40 -26.10 67.44
CA TRP A 117 -27.79 -25.26 68.59
C TRP A 117 -29.04 -24.44 68.30
N ASN A 118 -29.13 -23.81 67.12
CA ASN A 118 -30.32 -23.05 66.73
C ASN A 118 -31.59 -23.90 66.64
N LEU A 119 -31.47 -25.19 66.30
CA LEU A 119 -32.62 -26.11 66.24
C LEU A 119 -33.08 -26.55 67.64
N LEU A 120 -32.17 -26.61 68.61
CA LEU A 120 -32.47 -27.00 69.99
C LEU A 120 -32.90 -25.81 70.86
N SER A 121 -32.61 -24.57 70.44
CA SER A 121 -32.97 -23.35 71.15
C SER A 121 -34.31 -22.74 70.69
N MET A 122 -35.10 -23.49 69.92
CA MET A 122 -36.49 -23.15 69.53
C MET A 122 -37.46 -23.88 70.46
#